data_AF-A0A0D5Y0B8-F1
#
_entry.id   AF-A0A0D5Y0B8-F1
#
_cell.length_a   1.000
_cell.length_b   1.000
_cell.length_c   1.000
_cell.angle_alpha   90.00
_cell.angle_beta   90.00
_cell.angle_gamma   90.00
#
_symmetry.space_group_name_H-M   'P 1'
#
loop_
_entity.id
_entity.type
_entity.pdbx_description
1 polymer ?
#
loop_
_entity_poly.entity_id
_entity_poly.type
_entity_poly.pdbx_seq_one_letter_code
_entity_poly.pdbx_strand_id
1 'polypeptide(L)'
;MKLFEKGLVIKFYEKSMRMFYSDISKITSHLSAAVFSKASAAKNVSISIPLEIHFSEEVVVFDVQLLVCSRVLIVLNELWRGSNN
;
A
#
# COMPACT_ATOMS: atom_id res chain seq x y z
N MET A 1 -2.08 13.36 3.90
CA MET A 1 -0.99 12.73 3.11
C MET A 1 -0.60 13.67 1.99
N LYS A 2 0.69 13.82 1.69
CA LYS A 2 1.16 14.60 0.52
C LYS A 2 2.07 13.71 -0.33
N LEU A 3 1.71 13.52 -1.59
CA LEU A 3 2.51 12.82 -2.59
C LEU A 3 3.46 13.81 -3.25
N PHE A 4 4.66 13.35 -3.61
CA PHE A 4 5.60 14.07 -4.45
C PHE A 4 6.28 13.06 -5.39
N GLU A 5 6.97 13.55 -6.41
CA GLU A 5 7.48 12.71 -7.52
C GLU A 5 8.25 11.46 -7.06
N LYS A 6 9.03 11.56 -5.98
CA LYS A 6 9.90 10.49 -5.49
C LYS A 6 9.44 9.82 -4.19
N GLY A 7 8.25 10.14 -3.70
CA GLY A 7 7.80 9.59 -2.43
C GLY A 7 6.55 10.23 -1.86
N LEU A 8 6.35 10.02 -0.56
CA LEU A 8 5.19 10.54 0.13
C LEU A 8 5.50 10.96 1.56
N VAL A 9 4.80 11.99 2.02
CA VAL A 9 4.83 12.44 3.41
C VAL A 9 3.51 12.11 4.07
N ILE A 10 3.57 11.35 5.16
CA ILE A 10 2.44 11.15 6.08
C ILE A 10 2.69 11.98 7.32
N LYS A 11 1.71 12.80 7.69
CA LYS A 11 1.69 13.52 8.96
C LYS A 11 0.72 12.81 9.88
N PHE A 12 1.25 12.23 10.95
CA PHE A 12 0.51 11.78 12.12
C PHE A 12 0.48 12.91 13.16
N TYR A 13 -0.39 12.78 14.16
CA TYR A 13 -0.57 13.82 15.20
C TYR A 13 0.74 14.19 15.90
N GLU A 14 1.64 13.22 16.12
CA GLU A 14 2.91 13.43 16.84
C GLU A 14 4.17 13.22 15.97
N LYS A 15 4.03 12.75 14.73
CA LYS A 15 5.17 12.40 13.87
C LYS A 15 4.90 12.79 12.42
N SER A 16 5.90 13.36 11.76
CA SER A 16 5.92 13.45 10.29
C SER A 16 6.86 12.39 9.76
N MET A 17 6.40 11.62 8.79
CA MET A 17 7.13 10.52 8.20
C MET A 17 7.31 10.80 6.71
N ARG A 18 8.56 10.86 6.27
CA ARG A 18 8.91 11.07 4.87
C ARG A 18 9.44 9.75 4.35
N MET A 19 8.76 9.22 3.34
CA MET A 19 9.11 7.95 2.72
C MET A 19 9.45 8.17 1.27
N PHE A 20 10.61 7.68 0.84
CA PHE A 20 11.00 7.68 -0.57
C PHE A 20 10.72 6.32 -1.19
N TYR A 21 10.31 6.29 -2.46
CA TYR A 21 10.05 5.02 -3.15
C TYR A 21 11.33 4.17 -3.29
N SER A 22 12.50 4.81 -3.34
CA SER A 22 13.82 4.15 -3.33
C SER A 22 14.07 3.31 -2.08
N ASP A 23 13.47 3.71 -0.95
CA ASP A 23 13.75 3.11 0.36
C ASP A 23 12.79 1.94 0.65
N ILE A 24 11.88 1.64 -0.28
CA ILE A 24 10.99 0.48 -0.19
C ILE A 24 11.84 -0.78 -0.36
N SER A 25 11.88 -1.59 0.70
CA SER A 25 12.54 -2.89 0.68
C SER A 25 11.59 -4.00 0.24
N LYS A 26 10.29 -3.88 0.60
CA LYS A 26 9.28 -4.89 0.30
C LYS A 26 7.87 -4.31 0.31
N ILE A 27 7.02 -4.82 -0.58
CA ILE A 27 5.57 -4.58 -0.57
C ILE A 27 4.86 -5.91 -0.34
N THR A 28 4.00 -6.01 0.67
CA THR A 28 3.22 -7.21 0.98
C THR A 28 1.73 -6.91 0.87
N SER A 29 1.05 -7.58 -0.07
CA SER A 29 -0.41 -7.56 -0.16
C SER A 29 -1.01 -8.81 0.45
N HIS A 30 -2.09 -8.65 1.20
CA HIS A 30 -2.88 -9.77 1.72
C HIS A 30 -4.03 -10.19 0.78
N LEU A 31 -3.88 -9.88 -0.51
CA LEU A 31 -4.83 -10.24 -1.56
C LEU A 31 -4.79 -11.76 -1.77
N SER A 32 -5.92 -12.44 -1.57
CA SER A 32 -6.02 -13.88 -1.77
C SER A 32 -7.41 -14.30 -2.26
N ALA A 33 -7.50 -15.47 -2.89
CA ALA A 33 -8.77 -16.04 -3.33
C ALA A 33 -9.76 -16.21 -2.15
N ALA A 34 -9.26 -16.53 -0.95
CA ALA A 34 -10.08 -16.66 0.25
C ALA A 34 -10.78 -15.34 0.63
N VAL A 35 -10.07 -14.21 0.51
CA VAL A 35 -10.67 -12.88 0.76
C VAL A 35 -11.76 -12.58 -0.26
N PHE A 36 -11.54 -12.87 -1.55
CA PHE A 36 -12.57 -12.69 -2.58
C PHE A 36 -13.79 -13.57 -2.35
N SER A 37 -13.59 -14.84 -2.00
CA SER A 37 -14.68 -15.76 -1.68
C SER A 37 -15.50 -15.26 -0.49
N LYS A 38 -14.84 -14.79 0.57
CA LYS A 38 -15.51 -14.20 1.74
C LYS A 38 -16.29 -12.93 1.37
N ALA A 39 -15.72 -12.06 0.55
CA ALA A 39 -16.37 -10.85 0.08
C ALA A 39 -17.63 -11.11 -0.74
N SER A 40 -17.53 -12.08 -1.66
CA SER A 40 -18.64 -12.54 -2.49
C SER A 40 -19.76 -13.15 -1.64
N ALA A 41 -19.42 -14.04 -0.71
CA ALA A 41 -20.39 -14.68 0.19
C ALA A 41 -21.13 -13.67 1.07
N ALA A 42 -20.41 -12.65 1.57
CA ALA A 42 -20.99 -11.58 2.38
C ALA A 42 -21.70 -10.50 1.55
N LYS A 43 -21.65 -10.56 0.21
CA LYS A 43 -22.11 -9.49 -0.70
C LYS A 43 -21.59 -8.11 -0.30
N ASN A 44 -20.37 -8.06 0.25
CA ASN A 44 -19.78 -6.85 0.79
C ASN A 44 -18.62 -6.40 -0.09
N VAL A 45 -18.84 -5.30 -0.82
CA VAL A 45 -17.85 -4.68 -1.70
C VAL A 45 -16.90 -3.74 -0.97
N SER A 46 -17.21 -3.39 0.29
CA SER A 46 -16.45 -2.45 1.12
C SER A 46 -15.43 -3.15 2.03
N ILE A 47 -15.00 -4.35 1.66
CA ILE A 47 -13.93 -5.05 2.39
C ILE A 47 -12.60 -4.37 2.10
N SER A 48 -11.92 -3.96 3.15
CA SER A 48 -10.54 -3.51 3.07
C SER A 48 -9.60 -4.67 3.36
N ILE A 49 -8.45 -4.65 2.69
CA ILE A 49 -7.32 -5.51 2.99
C ILE A 49 -6.09 -4.67 3.34
N PRO A 50 -5.26 -5.16 4.27
CA PRO A 50 -4.03 -4.48 4.59
C PRO A 50 -3.04 -4.60 3.42
N LEU A 51 -2.43 -3.48 3.10
CA LEU A 51 -1.28 -3.36 2.22
C LEU A 51 -0.11 -2.84 3.03
N GLU A 52 0.94 -3.64 3.14
CA GLU A 52 2.13 -3.30 3.91
C GLU A 52 3.23 -2.82 2.98
N ILE A 53 3.81 -1.67 3.29
CA ILE A 53 5.00 -1.14 2.64
C ILE A 53 6.11 -1.09 3.68
N HIS A 54 7.15 -1.88 3.43
CA HIS A 54 8.28 -2.05 4.32
C HIS A 54 9.41 -1.12 3.86
N PHE A 55 9.87 -0.28 4.78
CA PHE A 55 11.06 0.56 4.65
C PHE A 55 12.13 0.04 5.60
N SER A 56 13.36 0.57 5.52
CA SER A 56 14.49 0.11 6.34
C SER A 56 14.24 0.16 7.85
N GLU A 57 13.45 1.13 8.34
CA GLU A 57 13.22 1.34 9.78
C GLU A 57 11.76 1.22 10.20
N GLU A 58 10.82 1.11 9.25
CA GLU A 58 9.39 1.18 9.56
C GLU A 58 8.52 0.44 8.54
N VAL A 59 7.35 0.02 8.99
CA VAL A 59 6.31 -0.58 8.14
C VAL A 59 5.09 0.31 8.16
N VAL A 60 4.60 0.66 6.99
CA VAL A 60 3.33 1.39 6.83
C VAL A 60 2.27 0.45 6.33
N VAL A 61 1.15 0.43 7.03
CA VAL A 61 -0.01 -0.37 6.65
C VAL A 61 -1.12 0.56 6.19
N PHE A 62 -1.59 0.34 4.97
CA PHE A 62 -2.77 1.00 4.42
C PHE A 62 -3.91 0.00 4.33
N ASP A 63 -5.08 0.36 4.86
CA ASP A 63 -6.31 -0.37 4.57
C ASP A 63 -6.83 0.05 3.19
N VAL A 64 -6.69 -0.85 2.21
CA VAL A 64 -7.06 -0.61 0.82
C VAL A 64 -8.29 -1.42 0.48
N GLN A 65 -9.30 -0.80 -0.14
CA GLN A 65 -10.47 -1.52 -0.61
C GLN A 65 -10.07 -2.64 -1.57
N LEU A 66 -10.66 -3.82 -1.37
CA LEU A 66 -10.35 -5.05 -2.12
C LEU A 66 -10.37 -4.83 -3.64
N LEU A 67 -11.38 -4.13 -4.14
CA LEU A 67 -11.55 -3.87 -5.58
C LEU A 67 -10.53 -2.87 -6.14
N VAL A 68 -9.85 -2.11 -5.29
CA VAL A 68 -8.87 -1.09 -5.66
C VAL A 68 -7.44 -1.58 -5.42
N CYS A 69 -7.25 -2.62 -4.60
CA CYS A 69 -5.92 -3.05 -4.16
C CYS A 69 -4.99 -3.48 -5.32
N SER A 70 -5.50 -4.14 -6.35
CA SER A 70 -4.69 -4.52 -7.51
C SER A 70 -4.12 -3.30 -8.24
N ARG A 71 -4.90 -2.23 -8.40
CA ARG A 71 -4.47 -0.99 -9.05
C ARG A 71 -3.40 -0.27 -8.22
N VAL A 72 -3.57 -0.24 -6.90
CA VAL A 72 -2.58 0.35 -6.00
C VAL A 72 -1.25 -0.39 -6.08
N LEU A 73 -1.29 -1.73 -6.12
CA LEU A 73 -0.08 -2.55 -6.26
C LEU A 73 0.66 -2.30 -7.57
N ILE A 74 -0.06 -2.17 -8.68
CA ILE A 74 0.56 -1.87 -9.98
C ILE A 74 1.29 -0.53 -9.93
N VAL A 75 0.61 0.52 -9.45
CA VAL A 75 1.19 1.88 -9.37
C VAL A 75 2.40 1.90 -8.42
N LEU A 76 2.31 1.26 -7.25
CA LEU A 76 3.44 1.21 -6.32
C LEU A 76 4.63 0.44 -6.89
N ASN A 77 4.39 -0.65 -7.61
CA ASN A 77 5.45 -1.41 -8.28
C ASN A 77 6.11 -0.57 -9.40
N GLU A 78 5.35 0.20 -10.16
CA GLU A 78 5.91 1.11 -11.18
C GLU A 78 6.79 2.20 -10.55
N LEU A 79 6.31 2.83 -9.48
CA LEU A 79 7.04 3.87 -8.75
C LEU A 79 8.31 3.32 -8.10
N TRP A 80 8.22 2.12 -7.52
CA TRP A 80 9.37 1.43 -6.93
C TRP A 80 10.42 1.07 -7.98
N ARG A 81 10.01 0.50 -9.12
CA ARG A 81 10.94 0.18 -10.22
C ARG A 81 11.56 1.40 -10.86
N GLY A 82 10.78 2.47 -11.06
CA GLY A 82 11.26 3.74 -11.61
C GLY A 82 12.26 4.47 -10.71
N SER A 83 12.27 4.16 -9.41
CA SER A 83 13.24 4.73 -8.47
C SER A 83 14.57 3.96 -8.38
N ASN A 84 14.61 2.73 -8.89
CA ASN A 84 15.83 1.88 -8.90
C ASN A 84 16.62 1.98 -10.21
N ASN A 85 16.18 2.82 -11.15
CA ASN A 85 16.86 3.16 -12.40
C ASN A 85 17.41 4.59 -12.34
#